data_AF-A0A950PEP3-F1
#
_entry.id   AF-A0A950PEP3-F1
#
_cell.length_a   1.000
_cell.length_b   1.000
_cell.length_c   1.000
_cell.angle_alpha   90.00
_cell.angle_beta   90.00
_cell.angle_gamma   90.00
#
_symmetry.space_group_name_H-M   'P 1'
#
loop_
_entity.id
_entity.type
_entity.pdbx_description
1 polymer ?
#
loop_
_entity_poly.entity_id
_entity_poly.type
_entity_poly.pdbx_seq_one_letter_code
_entity_poly.pdbx_strand_id
1 'polypeptide(L)' 'VLRRSALASTFAATLELARSGRIELRQDRTFGPIYLRSPAGVNGGAHSGGEPA' A
#
# COMPACT_ATOMS: atom_id res chain seq x y z
N VAL A 1 5.98 -5.58 -26.86
CA VAL A 1 6.85 -5.87 -25.70
C VAL A 1 6.67 -4.85 -24.57
N LEU A 2 6.76 -3.54 -24.84
CA LEU A 2 6.64 -2.47 -23.82
C LEU A 2 5.43 -2.54 -22.88
N ARG A 3 4.23 -2.92 -23.35
CA ARG A 3 3.02 -3.00 -22.50
C ARG A 3 3.10 -4.09 -21.41
N ARG A 4 3.72 -5.24 -21.72
CA ARG A 4 3.85 -6.35 -20.77
C ARG A 4 4.95 -6.06 -19.75
N SER A 5 6.05 -5.46 -20.21
CA SER A 5 7.14 -5.05 -19.32
C SER A 5 6.71 -3.91 -18.40
N ALA A 6 5.96 -2.92 -18.90
CA ALA A 6 5.47 -1.83 -18.05
C ALA A 6 4.60 -2.35 -16.90
N LEU A 7 3.65 -3.25 -17.18
CA LEU A 7 2.83 -3.87 -16.13
C LEU A 7 3.66 -4.67 -15.12
N ALA A 8 4.62 -5.47 -15.61
CA ALA A 8 5.51 -6.22 -14.73
C ALA A 8 6.36 -5.31 -13.84
N SER A 9 6.88 -4.21 -14.40
CA SER A 9 7.67 -3.22 -13.65
C SER A 9 6.83 -2.49 -12.61
N THR A 10 5.61 -2.06 -12.95
CA THR A 10 4.70 -1.43 -11.99
C THR A 10 4.36 -2.41 -10.87
N PHE A 11 4.05 -3.67 -11.21
CA PHE A 11 3.75 -4.69 -10.21
C PHE A 11 4.95 -4.95 -9.28
N ALA A 12 6.17 -5.08 -9.84
CA ALA A 12 7.39 -5.21 -9.04
C ALA A 12 7.58 -4.01 -8.11
N ALA A 13 7.38 -2.79 -8.59
CA ALA A 13 7.46 -1.59 -7.75
C ALA A 13 6.43 -1.62 -6.60
N THR A 14 5.19 -2.06 -6.86
CA THR A 14 4.16 -2.23 -5.82
C THR A 14 4.57 -3.28 -4.78
N LEU A 15 5.19 -4.39 -5.18
CA LEU A 15 5.69 -5.40 -4.25
C LEU A 15 6.82 -4.87 -3.35
N GLU A 16 7.71 -4.04 -3.87
CA GLU A 16 8.76 -3.39 -3.06
C GLU A 16 8.17 -2.39 -2.05
N LEU A 17 7.10 -1.67 -2.43
CA LEU A 17 6.38 -0.83 -1.48
C LEU A 17 5.72 -1.65 -0.36
N ALA A 18 5.17 -2.81 -0.69
CA ALA A 18 4.58 -3.72 0.31
C ALA A 18 5.66 -4.31 1.22
N ARG A 19 6.78 -4.77 0.64
CA ARG A 19 7.94 -5.29 1.38
C ARG A 19 8.53 -4.26 2.34
N SER A 20 8.56 -2.99 1.95
CA SER A 20 9.04 -1.88 2.81
C SER A 20 8.00 -1.38 3.82
N GLY A 21 6.82 -2.02 3.90
CA GLY A 21 5.76 -1.66 4.84
C GLY A 21 5.05 -0.35 4.52
N ARG A 22 5.25 0.20 3.32
CA ARG A 22 4.63 1.47 2.89
C ARG A 22 3.19 1.30 2.42
N ILE A 23 2.81 0.07 2.04
CA ILE A 23 1.44 -0.33 1.69
C ILE A 23 1.18 -1.74 2.19
N GLU A 24 -0.09 -2.08 2.37
CA GLU A 24 -0.56 -3.45 2.59
C GLU A 24 -1.19 -3.99 1.30
N LEU A 25 -0.87 -5.24 0.94
CA LEU A 25 -1.37 -5.92 -0.25
C LEU A 25 -2.11 -7.19 0.15
N ARG A 26 -3.32 -7.41 -0.40
CA ARG A 26 -4.13 -8.61 -0.17
C ARG A 26 -4.64 -9.19 -1.49
N GLN A 27 -4.51 -10.51 -1.65
CA GLN A 27 -5.03 -11.27 -2.79
C GLN A 27 -5.47 -12.66 -2.31
N ASP A 28 -6.76 -12.98 -2.47
CA ASP A 28 -7.35 -14.20 -1.87
C ASP A 28 -7.24 -15.44 -2.75
N ARG A 29 -6.96 -15.27 -4.05
CA ARG A 29 -6.86 -16.37 -5.02
C ARG A 29 -5.83 -16.05 -6.10
N THR A 30 -5.19 -17.07 -6.65
CA THR A 30 -4.25 -16.93 -7.77
C THR A 30 -4.92 -16.23 -8.95
N PHE A 31 -4.26 -15.19 -9.48
CA PHE A 31 -4.78 -14.31 -10.55
C PHE A 31 -6.12 -13.62 -10.23
N GLY A 32 -6.51 -13.57 -8.96
CA GLY A 32 -7.65 -12.79 -8.51
C GLY A 32 -7.34 -11.30 -8.36
N PRO A 33 -8.35 -10.50 -7.98
CA PRO A 33 -8.17 -9.08 -7.70
C PRO A 33 -7.10 -8.82 -6.63
N ILE A 34 -6.33 -7.75 -6.84
CA ILE A 34 -5.32 -7.26 -5.89
C ILE A 34 -5.92 -6.06 -5.17
N TYR A 35 -5.96 -6.12 -3.84
CA TYR A 35 -6.40 -5.01 -2.99
C TYR A 35 -5.18 -4.35 -2.33
N LEU A 36 -5.16 -3.03 -2.31
CA LEU A 36 -4.11 -2.23 -1.67
C LEU A 36 -4.71 -1.34 -0.57
N ARG A 37 -3.96 -1.14 0.52
CA ARG A 37 -4.31 -0.25 1.62
C ARG A 37 -3.08 0.54 2.08
N SER A 38 -3.28 1.81 2.45
CA SER A 38 -2.25 2.60 3.14
C SER A 38 -2.11 2.10 4.59
N PRO A 39 -0.89 1.87 5.11
CA PRO A 39 -0.70 1.35 6.45
C PRO A 39 -1.31 2.34 7.45
N ALA A 40 -2.24 1.86 8.27
CA ALA A 40 -3.08 2.69 9.14
C ALA A 40 -2.34 3.27 10.36
N GLY A 41 -1.00 3.42 10.31
CA GLY A 41 -0.19 3.70 11.50
C GLY A 41 1.03 4.60 11.32
N VAL A 42 1.35 5.10 10.12
CA VAL A 42 2.52 6.00 9.97
C VAL A 42 2.19 7.48 10.25
N ASN A 43 0.93 7.82 10.55
CA ASN A 43 0.49 9.18 10.95
C ASN A 43 -0.71 9.15 11.92
N GLY A 44 -0.70 8.25 12.91
CA GLY A 44 -1.66 8.26 14.02
C GLY A 44 -1.34 9.29 15.12
N GLY A 45 -0.49 10.30 14.84
CA GLY A 45 -0.23 11.44 15.71
C GLY A 45 -1.42 12.40 15.69
N ALA A 46 -2.54 11.95 16.25
CA ALA A 46 -3.72 12.76 16.46
C ALA A 46 -3.41 13.90 17.43
N HIS A 47 -3.04 15.06 16.86
CA HIS A 47 -3.46 16.40 17.28
C HIS A 47 -3.81 16.54 18.77
N SER A 48 -2.81 16.98 19.53
CA SER A 48 -2.96 17.74 20.77
C SER A 48 -3.98 18.86 20.57
N GLY A 49 -5.09 18.81 21.28
CA GLY A 49 -6.14 19.83 21.17
C GLY A 49 -7.32 19.60 22.12
N GLY A 50 -7.05 19.16 23.35
CA GLY A 50 -8.01 19.28 24.44
C GLY A 50 -7.74 20.59 25.16
N GLU A 51 -8.36 21.67 24.72
CA GLU A 51 -8.44 22.90 25.51
C GLU A 51 -9.33 22.61 26.73
N PRO A 52 -8.86 22.78 27.98
CA PRO A 52 -9.73 22.72 29.14
C PRO A 52 -10.52 24.02 29.25
N ALA A 53 -11.85 23.92 29.12
CA ALA A 53 -12.79 24.89 29.67
C ALA A 53 -13.01 24.62 31.16
#